data_AF-A0A9E0VJR3-F1
#
_entry.id   AF-A0A9E0VJR3-F1
#
_cell.length_a   1.000
_cell.length_b   1.000
_cell.length_c   1.000
_cell.angle_alpha   90.00
_cell.angle_beta   90.00
_cell.angle_gamma   90.00
#
_symmetry.space_group_name_H-M   'P 1'
#
loop_
_entity.id
_entity.type
_entity.pdbx_description
1 polymer ?
#
loop_
_entity_poly.entity_id
_entity_poly.type
_entity_poly.pdbx_seq_one_letter_code
_entity_poly.pdbx_strand_id
1 'polypeptide(L)'
;MKMNNLRIFVVVGLLLCGLTAAAGQTEDAAVFVYRGRIDDRVSRPDGLYEIRAAAFDAAAGGQPRGAAQTFEKVEVRGGRFAVALRFDCADVFSGGDLFLQIAVKPVAASGSPFSPEAAFFEMPVRERLSLLPQSACRPTADAEKPPSSAETDVPAPADEPALVGNNLFINNSLKPQAVANFNITGSGTVMGTLSGGAVDSQTEYRIGGRRTLYVADGNVIVGQGTGFSLRGGSANSFFGNSAGEGTSTGSNNSFFGSAAGDANGSGSNNSFFGSSAGLVANGNRNSAFGVSAGRFLLGTDNSFFGADAGVQTNIGSNNSFFGANSGAANTFGSNNTLLGANTVIGSSNLTFATAVGAGATVATSSTIALGRGDGSDTVRIFGGLILGTLGAGGTTPLCRTAAGQIAVCAAAVVARDRRPAVAELARRADEQRERIEEQERRLRAQEAQLEALKKIVCADHPEAEVCENRR
;
A
#
# COMPACT_ATOMS: atom_id res chain seq x y z
N MET A 1 50.29 -15.39 26.45
CA MET A 1 49.22 -15.33 25.44
C MET A 1 48.77 -13.88 25.34
N LYS A 2 48.91 -13.22 24.18
CA LYS A 2 48.58 -11.79 23.99
C LYS A 2 47.06 -11.60 23.92
N MET A 3 46.48 -10.83 24.84
CA MET A 3 45.06 -10.47 24.83
C MET A 3 44.88 -9.07 24.23
N ASN A 4 44.23 -9.00 23.05
CA ASN A 4 43.83 -7.76 22.39
C ASN A 4 42.36 -7.43 22.69
N ASN A 5 42.14 -6.15 23.01
CA ASN A 5 40.91 -5.35 22.87
C ASN A 5 39.65 -5.84 23.61
N LEU A 6 39.44 -5.27 24.81
CA LEU A 6 38.26 -5.40 25.67
C LEU A 6 37.33 -4.18 25.52
N ARG A 7 36.02 -4.40 25.35
CA ARG A 7 34.97 -3.35 25.38
C ARG A 7 33.83 -3.81 26.30
N ILE A 8 33.38 -2.92 27.21
CA ILE A 8 32.47 -3.22 28.32
C ILE A 8 31.13 -2.46 28.19
N PHE A 9 30.03 -3.08 28.65
CA PHE A 9 28.71 -2.47 28.91
C PHE A 9 28.43 -2.53 30.43
N VAL A 10 27.89 -1.46 31.01
CA VAL A 10 27.69 -1.28 32.46
C VAL A 10 26.20 -1.15 32.82
N VAL A 11 25.79 -1.80 33.92
CA VAL A 11 24.53 -1.54 34.64
C VAL A 11 24.86 -1.39 36.13
N VAL A 12 24.65 -0.20 36.69
CA VAL A 12 24.82 0.10 38.13
C VAL A 12 23.45 0.03 38.80
N GLY A 13 23.29 -0.85 39.79
CA GLY A 13 22.08 -0.99 40.59
C GLY A 13 22.42 -0.86 42.07
N LEU A 14 21.77 0.08 42.75
CA LEU A 14 21.97 0.44 44.16
C LEU A 14 20.97 -0.34 45.02
N LEU A 15 21.45 -1.08 46.02
CA LEU A 15 20.58 -1.81 46.97
C LEU A 15 21.03 -1.47 48.39
N LEU A 16 20.15 -0.83 49.17
CA LEU A 16 20.35 -0.58 50.60
C LEU A 16 20.04 -1.86 51.39
N CYS A 17 20.96 -2.26 52.27
CA CYS A 17 20.69 -3.20 53.35
C CYS A 17 21.32 -2.64 54.63
N GLY A 18 20.53 -2.58 55.71
CA GLY A 18 20.93 -1.98 56.98
C GLY A 18 21.96 -2.82 57.74
N LEU A 19 22.83 -2.14 58.50
CA LEU A 19 23.79 -2.77 59.41
C LEU A 19 23.60 -2.28 60.85
N THR A 20 23.75 -3.24 61.77
CA THR A 20 23.99 -3.07 63.20
C THR A 20 25.41 -2.57 63.47
N ALA A 21 25.54 -1.74 64.50
CA ALA A 21 26.76 -1.03 64.91
C ALA A 21 27.82 -1.90 65.61
N ALA A 22 29.09 -1.60 65.33
CA ALA A 22 30.23 -1.77 66.24
C ALA A 22 31.35 -0.80 65.83
N ALA A 23 32.13 -0.35 66.82
CA ALA A 23 32.76 0.96 66.85
C ALA A 23 34.09 1.11 66.09
N GLY A 24 34.30 2.34 65.60
CA GLY A 24 35.57 3.07 65.78
C GLY A 24 36.61 2.93 64.67
N GLN A 25 36.43 3.69 63.57
CA GLN A 25 37.50 4.27 62.73
C GLN A 25 36.86 5.24 61.70
N THR A 26 37.33 6.49 61.71
CA THR A 26 37.07 7.62 60.77
C THR A 26 35.93 7.44 59.75
N GLU A 27 34.79 8.10 60.02
CA GLU A 27 33.52 7.94 59.32
C GLU A 27 33.32 8.84 58.08
N ASP A 28 34.30 8.91 57.18
CA ASP A 28 34.05 9.51 55.85
C ASP A 28 34.76 8.67 54.77
N ALA A 29 34.22 7.47 54.55
CA ALA A 29 34.73 6.54 53.54
C ALA A 29 33.62 6.21 52.55
N ALA A 30 33.86 6.47 51.26
CA ALA A 30 32.94 6.08 50.21
C ALA A 30 33.05 4.57 49.96
N VAL A 31 31.96 3.85 50.17
CA VAL A 31 31.87 2.40 49.90
C VAL A 31 30.95 2.16 48.71
N PHE A 32 31.45 1.43 47.70
CA PHE A 32 30.63 1.01 46.56
C PHE A 32 31.04 -0.36 46.05
N VAL A 33 30.11 -1.09 45.42
CA VAL A 33 30.36 -2.41 44.87
C VAL A 33 30.81 -2.27 43.42
N TYR A 34 32.06 -2.62 43.14
CA TYR A 34 32.58 -2.78 41.78
C TYR A 34 32.22 -4.16 41.25
N ARG A 35 31.65 -4.23 40.05
CA ARG A 35 31.32 -5.48 39.35
C ARG A 35 32.12 -5.57 38.06
N GLY A 36 33.06 -6.51 38.02
CA GLY A 36 33.96 -6.69 36.89
C GLY A 36 33.74 -8.01 36.13
N ARG A 37 34.32 -8.09 34.93
CA ARG A 37 34.34 -9.31 34.12
C ARG A 37 35.74 -9.58 33.60
N ILE A 38 36.21 -10.82 33.78
CA ILE A 38 37.43 -11.39 33.24
C ILE A 38 37.02 -12.23 32.03
N ASP A 39 37.52 -11.87 30.85
CA ASP A 39 37.28 -12.62 29.61
C ASP A 39 38.60 -13.18 29.09
N ASP A 40 38.73 -14.49 29.19
CA ASP A 40 39.75 -15.31 28.55
C ASP A 40 39.03 -16.08 27.43
N ARG A 41 39.39 -15.86 26.16
CA ARG A 41 38.68 -16.46 25.01
C ARG A 41 39.08 -17.92 24.73
N VAL A 42 39.82 -18.60 25.60
CA VAL A 42 40.34 -19.96 25.35
C VAL A 42 40.16 -20.92 26.54
N SER A 43 39.92 -20.43 27.76
CA SER A 43 39.46 -21.21 28.94
C SER A 43 38.41 -20.45 29.76
N ARG A 44 37.56 -21.16 30.53
CA ARG A 44 36.61 -20.50 31.43
C ARG A 44 37.39 -19.92 32.63
N PRO A 45 37.35 -18.60 32.87
CA PRO A 45 38.09 -17.98 33.98
C PRO A 45 37.30 -18.10 35.29
N ASP A 46 36.93 -19.33 35.65
CA ASP A 46 36.21 -19.65 36.88
C ASP A 46 37.20 -20.13 37.94
N GLY A 47 37.11 -19.58 39.16
CA GLY A 47 38.05 -19.92 40.24
C GLY A 47 38.22 -18.81 41.27
N LEU A 48 39.18 -18.98 42.17
CA LEU A 48 39.56 -17.96 43.15
C LEU A 48 40.65 -17.06 42.59
N TYR A 49 40.45 -15.75 42.74
CA TYR A 49 41.39 -14.74 42.29
C TYR A 49 41.72 -13.77 43.42
N GLU A 50 42.97 -13.33 43.43
CA GLU A 50 43.40 -12.15 44.13
C GLU A 50 43.17 -10.94 43.21
N ILE A 51 42.41 -9.96 43.69
CA ILE A 51 42.04 -8.76 42.93
C ILE A 51 42.60 -7.54 43.65
N ARG A 52 43.36 -6.71 42.93
CA ARG A 52 43.87 -5.44 43.43
C ARG A 52 43.21 -4.28 42.70
N ALA A 53 42.71 -3.30 43.45
CA ALA A 53 42.08 -2.10 42.94
C ALA A 53 42.81 -0.85 43.44
N ALA A 54 43.20 0.04 42.54
CA ALA A 54 43.88 1.30 42.87
C ALA A 54 43.30 2.46 42.07
N ALA A 55 43.17 3.63 42.69
CA ALA A 55 42.64 4.83 42.05
C ALA A 55 43.80 5.74 41.59
N PHE A 56 43.60 6.47 40.49
CA PHE A 56 44.59 7.34 39.87
C PHE A 56 43.94 8.62 39.32
N ASP A 57 44.74 9.67 39.15
CA ASP A 57 44.30 10.95 38.61
C ASP A 57 44.35 11.07 37.07
N ALA A 58 44.74 10.01 36.36
CA ALA A 58 44.76 9.98 34.89
C ALA A 58 44.45 8.59 34.29
N ALA A 59 43.92 8.61 33.07
CA ALA A 59 43.52 7.41 32.31
C ALA A 59 44.70 6.48 31.94
N ALA A 60 45.90 7.05 31.78
CA ALA A 60 47.15 6.34 31.56
C ALA A 60 48.30 7.20 32.13
N GLY A 61 49.26 6.59 32.84
CA GLY A 61 50.18 7.36 33.70
C GLY A 61 49.45 8.06 34.86
N GLY A 62 50.11 8.95 35.59
CA GLY A 62 49.50 9.63 36.76
C GLY A 62 49.86 9.02 38.11
N GLN A 63 49.53 9.73 39.19
CA GLN A 63 49.89 9.35 40.55
C GLN A 63 48.75 8.56 41.21
N PRO A 64 49.05 7.54 42.04
CA PRO A 64 48.02 6.83 42.78
C PRO A 64 47.35 7.77 43.79
N ARG A 65 46.02 7.64 43.93
CA ARG A 65 45.19 8.36 44.89
C ARG A 65 44.70 7.38 45.94
N GLY A 66 45.14 7.57 47.18
CA GLY A 66 44.87 6.67 48.30
C GLY A 66 45.58 5.32 48.20
N ALA A 67 45.32 4.46 49.20
CA ALA A 67 45.90 3.12 49.25
C ALA A 67 45.21 2.15 48.28
N ALA A 68 46.00 1.29 47.63
CA ALA A 68 45.46 0.17 46.86
C ALA A 68 44.80 -0.85 47.78
N GLN A 69 43.66 -1.38 47.37
CA GLN A 69 42.91 -2.42 48.09
C GLN A 69 43.14 -3.77 47.43
N THR A 70 43.45 -4.80 48.23
CA THR A 70 43.68 -6.17 47.76
C THR A 70 42.65 -7.11 48.36
N PHE A 71 42.06 -7.96 47.53
CA PHE A 71 41.05 -8.96 47.88
C PHE A 71 41.58 -10.34 47.51
N GLU A 72 41.98 -11.14 48.50
CA GLU A 72 42.78 -12.36 48.27
C GLU A 72 42.00 -13.58 47.78
N LYS A 73 40.69 -13.65 48.01
CA LYS A 73 39.87 -14.83 47.71
C LYS A 73 38.54 -14.45 47.08
N VAL A 74 38.58 -13.76 45.95
CA VAL A 74 37.38 -13.39 45.19
C VAL A 74 36.97 -14.55 44.30
N GLU A 75 35.76 -15.05 44.50
CA GLU A 75 35.19 -16.08 43.64
C GLU A 75 34.73 -15.48 42.31
N VAL A 76 35.22 -16.04 41.21
CA VAL A 76 34.84 -15.66 39.85
C VAL A 76 34.01 -16.79 39.25
N ARG A 77 32.79 -16.47 38.80
CA ARG A 77 31.87 -17.41 38.14
C ARG A 77 31.34 -16.86 36.83
N GLY A 78 31.43 -17.66 35.77
CA GLY A 78 31.16 -17.21 34.40
C GLY A 78 32.02 -16.01 34.00
N GLY A 79 33.24 -15.93 34.54
CA GLY A 79 34.14 -14.78 34.38
C GLY A 79 33.69 -13.49 35.06
N ARG A 80 32.68 -13.49 35.93
CA ARG A 80 32.20 -12.28 36.63
C ARG A 80 32.59 -12.29 38.10
N PHE A 81 32.87 -11.12 38.65
CA PHE A 81 33.17 -10.92 40.07
C PHE A 81 32.56 -9.62 40.61
N ALA A 82 32.48 -9.52 41.93
CA ALA A 82 32.12 -8.30 42.62
C ALA A 82 33.00 -8.10 43.86
N VAL A 83 33.47 -6.87 44.08
CA VAL A 83 34.22 -6.47 45.27
C VAL A 83 33.68 -5.16 45.82
N ALA A 84 33.64 -5.00 47.14
CA ALA A 84 33.28 -3.75 47.78
C ALA A 84 34.54 -2.89 47.94
N LEU A 85 34.62 -1.79 47.21
CA LEU A 85 35.72 -0.84 47.31
C LEU A 85 35.39 0.21 48.37
N ARG A 86 36.36 0.48 49.25
CA ARG A 86 36.29 1.50 50.28
C ARG A 86 37.46 2.48 50.13
N PHE A 87 37.17 3.72 49.77
CA PHE A 87 38.17 4.78 49.67
C PHE A 87 37.92 5.85 50.73
N ASP A 88 39.00 6.31 51.37
CA ASP A 88 38.94 7.46 52.27
C ASP A 88 38.62 8.72 51.45
N CYS A 89 37.62 9.47 51.90
CA CYS A 89 37.15 10.65 51.22
C CYS A 89 38.20 11.74 51.07
N ALA A 90 39.05 11.93 52.08
CA ALA A 90 40.04 13.00 52.11
C ALA A 90 41.18 12.77 51.10
N ASP A 91 41.57 11.51 50.89
CA ASP A 91 42.75 11.15 50.10
C ASP A 91 42.45 10.93 48.61
N VAL A 92 41.23 10.49 48.29
CA VAL A 92 40.88 10.02 46.94
C VAL A 92 39.97 10.99 46.19
N PHE A 93 39.11 11.73 46.90
CA PHE A 93 38.10 12.61 46.29
C PHE A 93 38.41 14.10 46.48
N SER A 94 39.68 14.49 46.41
CA SER A 94 40.14 15.88 46.55
C SER A 94 39.83 16.79 45.34
N GLY A 95 38.88 16.42 44.48
CA GLY A 95 38.53 17.11 43.23
C GLY A 95 39.42 16.72 42.03
N GLY A 96 38.79 16.56 40.85
CA GLY A 96 39.44 16.12 39.61
C GLY A 96 38.88 14.80 39.05
N ASP A 97 39.32 14.41 37.86
CA ASP A 97 38.94 13.13 37.27
C ASP A 97 39.62 11.96 37.99
N LEU A 98 38.85 10.93 38.33
CA LEU A 98 39.35 9.73 38.98
C LEU A 98 39.23 8.52 38.07
N PHE A 99 40.29 7.71 38.01
CA PHE A 99 40.39 6.52 37.19
C PHE A 99 40.75 5.30 38.02
N LEU A 100 39.98 4.21 37.89
CA LEU A 100 40.20 2.96 38.61
C LEU A 100 41.00 1.99 37.75
N GLN A 101 42.09 1.47 38.33
CA GLN A 101 42.89 0.38 37.78
C GLN A 101 42.60 -0.91 38.54
N ILE A 102 42.22 -1.94 37.80
CA ILE A 102 42.02 -3.30 38.31
C ILE A 102 43.18 -4.17 37.85
N ALA A 103 43.74 -4.94 38.78
CA ALA A 103 44.71 -5.97 38.49
C ALA A 103 44.24 -7.30 39.11
N VAL A 104 44.41 -8.40 38.39
CA VAL A 104 43.95 -9.73 38.83
C VAL A 104 45.10 -10.73 38.81
N LYS A 105 45.09 -11.64 39.77
CA LYS A 105 46.04 -12.76 39.89
C LYS A 105 45.26 -14.03 40.25
N PRO A 106 45.34 -15.11 39.46
CA PRO A 106 44.69 -16.37 39.83
C PRO A 106 45.35 -16.98 41.07
N VAL A 107 44.55 -17.53 41.99
CA VAL A 107 45.03 -18.23 43.18
C VAL A 107 44.99 -19.73 42.90
N ALA A 108 46.11 -20.44 43.11
CA ALA A 108 46.15 -21.88 42.90
C ALA A 108 45.19 -22.58 43.88
N ALA A 109 44.37 -23.52 43.40
CA ALA A 109 43.58 -24.37 44.28
C ALA A 109 44.49 -25.14 45.24
N SER A 110 44.13 -25.23 46.52
CA SER A 110 44.90 -25.92 47.54
C SER A 110 45.23 -27.35 47.09
N GLY A 111 46.51 -27.64 46.85
CA GLY A 111 47.01 -28.94 46.39
C GLY A 111 47.61 -28.96 44.97
N SER A 112 47.65 -27.85 44.24
CA SER A 112 48.30 -27.77 42.92
C SER A 112 49.80 -27.43 43.02
N PRO A 113 50.71 -28.13 42.30
CA PRO A 113 52.16 -27.93 42.38
C PRO A 113 52.69 -26.74 41.54
N PHE A 114 51.85 -25.74 41.24
CA PHE A 114 52.26 -24.54 40.51
C PHE A 114 52.56 -23.38 41.47
N SER A 115 53.71 -22.74 41.26
CA SER A 115 54.36 -21.80 42.19
C SER A 115 53.56 -20.50 42.45
N PRO A 116 53.79 -19.80 43.58
CA PRO A 116 53.02 -18.62 43.99
C PRO A 116 53.35 -17.31 43.24
N GLU A 117 54.20 -17.36 42.22
CA GLU A 117 54.84 -16.19 41.58
C GLU A 117 54.15 -15.69 40.30
N ALA A 118 52.86 -15.97 40.11
CA ALA A 118 52.12 -15.27 39.05
C ALA A 118 52.07 -13.76 39.36
N ALA A 119 52.64 -12.94 38.47
CA ALA A 119 52.53 -11.48 38.57
C ALA A 119 51.07 -11.05 38.33
N PHE A 120 50.67 -9.94 38.95
CA PHE A 120 49.37 -9.35 38.68
C PHE A 120 49.25 -8.97 37.20
N PHE A 121 48.14 -9.37 36.57
CA PHE A 121 47.78 -8.88 35.26
C PHE A 121 46.98 -7.59 35.43
N GLU A 122 47.59 -6.46 35.05
CA GLU A 122 46.92 -5.16 35.08
C GLU A 122 46.06 -4.97 33.82
N MET A 123 44.83 -4.48 34.00
CA MET A 123 43.95 -4.18 32.87
C MET A 123 44.52 -2.99 32.07
N PRO A 124 44.54 -3.06 30.72
CA PRO A 124 45.27 -2.11 29.87
C PRO A 124 44.64 -0.72 29.77
N VAL A 125 43.40 -0.53 30.24
CA VAL A 125 42.70 0.76 30.25
C VAL A 125 42.09 0.96 31.64
N ARG A 126 42.36 2.13 32.25
CA ARG A 126 41.70 2.52 33.50
C ARG A 126 40.30 3.08 33.23
N GLU A 127 39.37 2.77 34.11
CA GLU A 127 37.97 3.16 33.97
C GLU A 127 37.72 4.50 34.69
N ARG A 128 37.19 5.51 33.99
CA ARG A 128 36.85 6.80 34.62
C ARG A 128 35.64 6.63 35.53
N LEU A 129 35.77 6.97 36.81
CA LEU A 129 34.63 7.04 37.74
C LEU A 129 33.95 8.39 37.57
N SER A 130 32.99 8.47 36.65
CA SER A 130 32.29 9.72 36.32
C SER A 130 31.12 10.06 37.26
N LEU A 131 30.76 9.20 38.20
CA LEU A 131 29.59 9.37 39.08
C LEU A 131 29.79 8.72 40.46
N LEU A 132 30.87 9.04 41.16
CA LEU A 132 30.79 8.94 42.62
C LEU A 132 30.04 10.17 43.10
N PRO A 133 28.95 10.01 43.86
CA PRO A 133 28.35 11.18 44.41
C PRO A 133 29.35 11.73 45.42
N GLN A 134 29.80 12.95 45.21
CA GLN A 134 30.45 13.75 46.27
C GLN A 134 29.57 13.80 47.53
N SER A 135 28.31 13.35 47.47
CA SER A 135 27.40 13.16 48.61
C SER A 135 27.75 12.01 49.56
N ALA A 136 28.70 11.12 49.23
CA ALA A 136 29.14 10.07 50.16
C ALA A 136 30.13 10.60 51.22
N CYS A 137 30.67 11.80 51.01
CA CYS A 137 31.58 12.47 51.92
C CYS A 137 30.87 13.70 52.49
N ARG A 138 30.56 13.72 53.79
CA ARG A 138 29.74 14.79 54.38
C ARG A 138 30.60 15.66 55.29
N PRO A 139 30.83 16.96 54.99
CA PRO A 139 31.47 17.84 55.95
C PRO A 139 30.50 18.13 57.09
N THR A 140 30.88 17.79 58.33
CA THR A 140 30.16 18.18 59.54
C THR A 140 30.37 19.67 59.78
N ALA A 141 29.32 20.48 59.63
CA ALA A 141 29.27 21.85 60.11
C ALA A 141 28.06 22.04 61.04
N ASP A 142 28.41 22.55 62.22
CA ASP A 142 27.70 22.96 63.43
C ASP A 142 26.19 23.23 63.42
N ALA A 143 25.60 22.89 64.57
CA ALA A 143 24.25 23.22 65.01
C ALA A 143 24.15 24.69 65.47
N GLU A 144 23.13 25.43 65.02
CA GLU A 144 22.13 26.15 65.86
C GLU A 144 21.25 27.16 65.08
N LYS A 145 19.92 26.99 65.24
CA LYS A 145 18.82 27.98 65.41
C LYS A 145 18.22 28.79 64.21
N PRO A 146 16.87 28.96 64.13
CA PRO A 146 16.16 29.69 63.06
C PRO A 146 15.97 31.21 63.34
N PRO A 147 15.53 32.03 62.34
CA PRO A 147 15.99 33.41 62.17
C PRO A 147 15.05 34.49 62.76
N SER A 148 15.62 35.66 63.07
CA SER A 148 14.88 36.93 63.22
C SER A 148 15.55 38.04 62.41
N SER A 149 14.76 38.62 61.51
CA SER A 149 14.88 39.89 60.78
C SER A 149 15.99 40.88 61.17
N ALA A 150 16.91 41.15 60.24
CA ALA A 150 17.35 42.49 59.81
C ALA A 150 18.40 42.33 58.69
N GLU A 151 18.15 42.93 57.52
CA GLU A 151 19.08 43.02 56.39
C GLU A 151 20.33 43.84 56.73
N THR A 152 21.51 43.37 56.33
CA THR A 152 22.57 44.18 55.68
C THR A 152 23.50 43.28 54.85
N ASP A 153 23.48 43.53 53.55
CA ASP A 153 24.38 43.17 52.43
C ASP A 153 25.70 42.40 52.67
N VAL A 154 25.79 41.19 52.11
CA VAL A 154 26.95 40.62 51.37
C VAL A 154 26.39 39.70 50.26
N PRO A 155 26.86 39.78 49.00
CA PRO A 155 26.11 39.31 47.83
C PRO A 155 26.04 37.78 47.71
N ALA A 156 24.86 37.29 47.32
CA ALA A 156 24.66 35.91 46.92
C ALA A 156 25.56 35.55 45.72
N PRO A 157 26.14 34.33 45.66
CA PRO A 157 26.66 33.83 44.40
C PRO A 157 25.50 33.81 43.40
N ALA A 158 25.69 34.53 42.30
CA ALA A 158 24.79 34.47 41.16
C ALA A 158 24.66 33.01 40.69
N ASP A 159 23.45 32.65 40.29
CA ASP A 159 23.07 31.45 39.52
C ASP A 159 22.63 30.18 40.28
N GLU A 160 21.65 30.30 41.18
CA GLU A 160 20.65 29.24 41.38
C GLU A 160 19.25 29.86 41.16
N PRO A 161 18.59 29.63 40.01
CA PRO A 161 17.26 30.17 39.78
C PRO A 161 16.25 29.45 40.69
N ALA A 162 15.50 30.24 41.46
CA ALA A 162 14.44 29.77 42.32
C ALA A 162 13.48 28.80 41.60
N LEU A 163 13.33 27.59 42.15
CA LEU A 163 12.43 26.52 41.69
C LEU A 163 10.96 26.81 42.05
N VAL A 164 10.49 28.02 41.83
CA VAL A 164 9.09 28.39 42.08
C VAL A 164 8.53 29.07 40.83
N GLY A 165 7.63 28.36 40.14
CA GLY A 165 6.78 28.93 39.09
C GLY A 165 7.23 28.70 37.64
N ASN A 166 8.38 28.09 37.39
CA ASN A 166 8.90 27.98 36.03
C ASN A 166 8.61 26.61 35.42
N ASN A 167 7.92 26.61 34.27
CA ASN A 167 7.58 25.47 33.40
C ASN A 167 8.82 24.77 32.76
N LEU A 168 9.95 24.73 33.46
CA LEU A 168 11.26 24.34 32.94
C LEU A 168 11.65 22.89 33.26
N PHE A 169 10.91 22.20 34.15
CA PHE A 169 11.18 20.81 34.53
C PHE A 169 9.90 20.06 34.90
N ILE A 170 9.85 18.76 34.59
CA ILE A 170 8.77 17.85 35.05
C ILE A 170 8.96 17.64 36.55
N ASN A 171 7.96 18.00 37.35
CA ASN A 171 7.91 17.59 38.74
C ASN A 171 7.19 16.25 38.83
N ASN A 172 7.92 15.18 39.16
CA ASN A 172 7.36 13.85 39.37
C ASN A 172 6.45 13.85 40.62
N SER A 173 5.19 14.25 40.44
CA SER A 173 4.15 14.24 41.45
C SER A 173 2.96 13.39 41.00
N LEU A 174 2.07 13.04 41.93
CA LEU A 174 0.84 12.30 41.62
C LEU A 174 -0.27 13.18 40.99
N LYS A 175 -0.04 14.49 40.81
CA LYS A 175 -1.01 15.43 40.23
C LYS A 175 -0.53 15.93 38.86
N PRO A 176 -1.40 15.97 37.83
CA PRO A 176 -1.06 16.55 36.53
C PRO A 176 -0.63 18.02 36.64
N GLN A 177 0.49 18.39 36.03
CA GLN A 177 0.95 19.78 35.95
C GLN A 177 0.26 20.48 34.77
N ALA A 178 -0.64 21.43 35.04
CA ALA A 178 -1.53 22.02 34.02
C ALA A 178 -0.83 22.88 32.94
N VAL A 179 0.45 23.23 33.10
CA VAL A 179 1.17 24.17 32.22
C VAL A 179 2.63 23.75 31.96
N ALA A 180 3.04 22.55 32.39
CA ALA A 180 4.40 22.07 32.18
C ALA A 180 4.56 21.46 30.79
N ASN A 181 5.63 21.84 30.08
CA ASN A 181 6.00 21.19 28.82
C ASN A 181 6.88 19.97 29.13
N PHE A 182 6.52 18.80 28.60
CA PHE A 182 7.41 17.63 28.59
C PHE A 182 8.19 17.59 27.29
N ASN A 183 9.44 18.03 27.31
CA ASN A 183 10.33 17.95 26.16
C ASN A 183 11.41 16.89 26.42
N ILE A 184 11.43 15.85 25.60
CA ILE A 184 12.46 14.81 25.60
C ILE A 184 13.25 14.89 24.30
N THR A 185 14.58 14.90 24.40
CA THR A 185 15.42 14.68 23.22
C THR A 185 15.48 13.17 22.94
N GLY A 186 15.29 12.76 21.69
CA GLY A 186 15.28 11.35 21.29
C GLY A 186 13.89 10.68 21.31
N SER A 187 13.84 9.38 21.60
CA SER A 187 12.60 8.60 21.63
C SER A 187 12.08 8.39 23.06
N GLY A 188 10.79 8.68 23.28
CA GLY A 188 10.09 8.38 24.54
C GLY A 188 9.16 7.19 24.40
N THR A 189 9.02 6.39 25.46
CA THR A 189 8.01 5.33 25.56
C THR A 189 7.05 5.66 26.69
N VAL A 190 5.75 5.70 26.39
CA VAL A 190 4.69 5.93 27.39
C VAL A 190 4.10 4.58 27.80
N MET A 191 4.28 4.17 29.06
CA MET A 191 3.79 2.90 29.62
C MET A 191 2.33 2.97 30.12
N GLY A 192 1.52 3.89 29.59
CA GLY A 192 0.16 4.18 30.05
C GLY A 192 -0.65 5.00 29.05
N THR A 193 -1.66 5.73 29.53
CA THR A 193 -2.51 6.58 28.67
C THR A 193 -1.83 7.92 28.37
N LEU A 194 -1.68 8.24 27.08
CA LEU A 194 -1.39 9.61 26.64
C LEU A 194 -2.73 10.34 26.46
N SER A 195 -3.11 11.19 27.41
CA SER A 195 -4.33 12.01 27.36
C SER A 195 -3.98 13.48 27.12
N GLY A 196 -4.23 13.96 25.91
CA GLY A 196 -4.08 15.37 25.51
C GLY A 196 -5.01 15.64 24.33
N GLY A 197 -5.45 16.88 24.13
CA GLY A 197 -6.38 17.21 23.05
C GLY A 197 -5.85 16.88 21.65
N ALA A 198 -4.55 17.03 21.43
CA ALA A 198 -3.85 16.70 20.19
C ALA A 198 -2.50 16.02 20.49
N VAL A 199 -2.10 15.07 19.63
CA VAL A 199 -0.80 14.38 19.67
C VAL A 199 -0.21 14.44 18.26
N ASP A 200 0.77 15.32 18.06
CA ASP A 200 1.38 15.56 16.76
C ASP A 200 2.64 14.71 16.58
N SER A 201 2.59 13.72 15.68
CA SER A 201 3.77 12.99 15.22
C SER A 201 4.39 13.71 14.02
N GLN A 202 5.70 13.98 14.04
CA GLN A 202 6.37 14.69 12.93
C GLN A 202 6.42 13.88 11.62
N THR A 203 6.42 12.54 11.69
CA THR A 203 6.64 11.69 10.51
C THR A 203 5.71 10.47 10.45
N GLU A 204 5.58 9.72 11.55
CA GLU A 204 4.79 8.50 11.58
C GLU A 204 4.27 8.17 12.99
N TYR A 205 3.16 7.44 13.02
CA TYR A 205 2.65 6.78 14.22
C TYR A 205 2.90 5.27 14.13
N ARG A 206 3.50 4.70 15.19
CA ARG A 206 3.82 3.27 15.27
C ARG A 206 3.10 2.59 16.43
N ILE A 207 2.57 1.39 16.20
CA ILE A 207 2.03 0.49 17.24
C ILE A 207 2.88 -0.78 17.26
N GLY A 208 3.44 -1.14 18.42
CA GLY A 208 4.29 -2.33 18.56
C GLY A 208 5.53 -2.33 17.65
N GLY A 209 6.10 -1.14 17.37
CA GLY A 209 7.25 -0.96 16.48
C GLY A 209 6.92 -0.90 14.98
N ARG A 210 5.66 -1.12 14.60
CA ARG A 210 5.20 -1.15 13.20
C ARG A 210 4.54 0.17 12.82
N ARG A 211 4.88 0.73 11.66
CA ARG A 211 4.20 1.90 11.08
C ARG A 211 2.71 1.59 10.92
N THR A 212 1.86 2.50 11.38
CA THR A 212 0.40 2.39 11.30
C THR A 212 -0.23 3.60 10.61
N LEU A 213 0.34 4.79 10.80
CA LEU A 213 -0.02 5.99 10.05
C LEU A 213 1.27 6.70 9.61
N TYR A 214 1.34 7.10 8.36
CA TYR A 214 2.42 7.93 7.81
C TYR A 214 1.83 8.99 6.88
N VAL A 215 2.20 10.24 7.12
CA VAL A 215 1.75 11.40 6.36
C VAL A 215 2.94 12.30 6.07
N ALA A 216 3.45 12.25 4.84
CA ALA A 216 4.53 13.11 4.36
C ALA A 216 4.56 13.13 2.83
N ASP A 217 5.05 14.20 2.22
CA ASP A 217 5.18 14.36 0.76
C ASP A 217 3.85 14.13 -0.01
N GLY A 218 2.72 14.50 0.62
CA GLY A 218 1.38 14.27 0.09
C GLY A 218 0.90 12.81 0.16
N ASN A 219 1.71 11.90 0.70
CA ASN A 219 1.30 10.52 0.93
C ASN A 219 0.46 10.41 2.21
N VAL A 220 -0.58 9.58 2.19
CA VAL A 220 -1.36 9.16 3.36
C VAL A 220 -1.40 7.64 3.37
N ILE A 221 -0.74 7.05 4.36
CA ILE A 221 -0.53 5.61 4.45
C ILE A 221 -1.07 5.11 5.79
N VAL A 222 -2.02 4.19 5.76
CA VAL A 222 -2.72 3.67 6.93
C VAL A 222 -2.78 2.15 6.89
N GLY A 223 -2.26 1.53 7.94
CA GLY A 223 -2.34 0.09 8.17
C GLY A 223 -0.99 -0.58 8.36
N GLN A 224 -1.05 -1.87 8.66
CA GLN A 224 0.13 -2.65 8.99
C GLN A 224 0.89 -3.07 7.72
N GLY A 225 2.15 -2.67 7.61
CA GLY A 225 3.02 -3.04 6.47
C GLY A 225 2.76 -2.23 5.19
N THR A 226 1.82 -1.29 5.21
CA THR A 226 1.50 -0.46 4.05
C THR A 226 2.65 0.47 3.69
N GLY A 227 3.00 0.53 2.41
CA GLY A 227 4.05 1.41 1.89
C GLY A 227 5.43 1.24 2.55
N PHE A 228 5.75 0.04 3.07
CA PHE A 228 7.02 -0.22 3.77
C PHE A 228 8.25 0.06 2.91
N SER A 229 8.17 -0.24 1.61
CA SER A 229 9.28 -0.07 0.67
C SER A 229 9.36 1.32 0.03
N LEU A 230 8.51 2.27 0.42
CA LEU A 230 8.46 3.59 -0.20
C LEU A 230 9.76 4.36 0.09
N ARG A 231 10.60 4.50 -0.93
CA ARG A 231 11.90 5.21 -0.89
C ARG A 231 11.82 6.58 -1.59
N GLY A 232 10.77 6.81 -2.37
CA GLY A 232 10.45 8.07 -3.04
C GLY A 232 9.05 8.00 -3.66
N GLY A 233 8.56 9.13 -4.17
CA GLY A 233 7.21 9.26 -4.73
C GLY A 233 6.26 10.00 -3.81
N SER A 234 5.28 10.69 -4.40
CA SER A 234 4.39 11.61 -3.71
C SER A 234 2.92 11.33 -4.04
N ALA A 235 2.03 11.91 -3.24
CA ALA A 235 0.59 11.89 -3.46
C ALA A 235 -0.04 10.48 -3.52
N ASN A 236 0.49 9.53 -2.75
CA ASN A 236 -0.08 8.18 -2.65
C ASN A 236 -1.06 8.04 -1.47
N SER A 237 -2.15 7.30 -1.67
CA SER A 237 -3.18 7.03 -0.66
C SER A 237 -3.28 5.52 -0.45
N PHE A 238 -2.66 4.97 0.60
CA PHE A 238 -2.62 3.52 0.86
C PHE A 238 -3.35 3.16 2.15
N PHE A 239 -4.33 2.25 2.06
CA PHE A 239 -5.19 1.86 3.18
C PHE A 239 -5.43 0.34 3.15
N GLY A 240 -4.96 -0.39 4.17
CA GLY A 240 -5.15 -1.85 4.27
C GLY A 240 -4.01 -2.56 5.00
N ASN A 241 -3.99 -3.89 5.03
CA ASN A 241 -2.76 -4.61 5.39
C ASN A 241 -1.93 -4.82 4.12
N SER A 242 -0.65 -4.44 4.14
CA SER A 242 0.27 -4.58 2.99
C SER A 242 -0.16 -3.88 1.69
N ALA A 243 -1.12 -2.93 1.76
CA ALA A 243 -1.42 -2.09 0.60
C ALA A 243 -0.18 -1.28 0.19
N GLY A 244 0.25 -1.44 -1.08
CA GLY A 244 1.45 -0.80 -1.62
C GLY A 244 2.77 -1.16 -0.91
N GLU A 245 2.88 -2.29 -0.21
CA GLU A 245 4.08 -2.64 0.58
C GLU A 245 5.38 -2.59 -0.24
N GLY A 246 5.35 -3.10 -1.46
CA GLY A 246 6.44 -3.13 -2.43
C GLY A 246 6.56 -1.89 -3.31
N THR A 247 5.78 -0.83 -3.08
CA THR A 247 5.93 0.42 -3.83
C THR A 247 7.19 1.17 -3.44
N SER A 248 8.11 1.35 -4.41
CA SER A 248 9.43 1.95 -4.16
C SER A 248 9.53 3.42 -4.57
N THR A 249 9.04 3.78 -5.78
CA THR A 249 9.13 5.13 -6.36
C THR A 249 7.85 5.65 -7.04
N GLY A 250 6.78 4.85 -7.07
CA GLY A 250 5.52 5.22 -7.73
C GLY A 250 4.82 6.42 -7.08
N SER A 251 4.15 7.25 -7.88
CA SER A 251 3.42 8.44 -7.43
C SER A 251 1.95 8.44 -7.86
N ASN A 252 1.11 9.22 -7.17
CA ASN A 252 -0.31 9.40 -7.50
C ASN A 252 -1.12 8.09 -7.50
N ASN A 253 -0.82 7.16 -6.60
CA ASN A 253 -1.53 5.89 -6.50
C ASN A 253 -2.56 5.91 -5.36
N SER A 254 -3.71 5.26 -5.57
CA SER A 254 -4.78 5.10 -4.57
C SER A 254 -5.08 3.63 -4.35
N PHE A 255 -4.61 3.04 -3.26
CA PHE A 255 -4.75 1.62 -2.93
C PHE A 255 -5.56 1.41 -1.66
N PHE A 256 -6.68 0.73 -1.77
CA PHE A 256 -7.62 0.49 -0.68
C PHE A 256 -7.99 -1.00 -0.62
N GLY A 257 -7.51 -1.71 0.39
CA GLY A 257 -7.74 -3.15 0.57
C GLY A 257 -6.48 -3.90 0.98
N SER A 258 -6.65 -5.12 1.51
CA SER A 258 -5.52 -5.98 1.86
C SER A 258 -4.71 -6.34 0.60
N ALA A 259 -3.41 -6.11 0.62
CA ALA A 259 -2.49 -6.35 -0.49
C ALA A 259 -2.90 -5.69 -1.83
N ALA A 260 -3.67 -4.59 -1.78
CA ALA A 260 -3.95 -3.79 -2.97
C ALA A 260 -2.64 -3.12 -3.44
N GLY A 261 -2.24 -3.35 -4.69
CA GLY A 261 -0.99 -2.79 -5.24
C GLY A 261 0.29 -3.26 -4.54
N ASP A 262 0.27 -4.40 -3.84
CA ASP A 262 1.38 -4.89 -3.00
C ASP A 262 2.74 -4.91 -3.72
N ALA A 263 2.81 -5.49 -4.92
CA ALA A 263 3.99 -5.58 -5.75
C ALA A 263 3.99 -4.57 -6.91
N ASN A 264 3.55 -3.33 -6.65
CA ASN A 264 3.72 -2.20 -7.57
C ASN A 264 5.10 -1.56 -7.41
N GLY A 265 6.15 -2.00 -8.12
CA GLY A 265 7.51 -1.48 -7.92
C GLY A 265 7.66 0.03 -8.18
N SER A 266 7.21 0.49 -9.34
CA SER A 266 7.36 1.88 -9.82
C SER A 266 6.15 2.44 -10.57
N GLY A 267 5.07 1.67 -10.70
CA GLY A 267 3.85 2.10 -11.37
C GLY A 267 3.21 3.31 -10.68
N SER A 268 2.67 4.21 -11.50
CA SER A 268 2.11 5.49 -11.09
C SER A 268 0.71 5.71 -11.68
N ASN A 269 -0.06 6.59 -11.05
CA ASN A 269 -1.42 6.94 -11.48
C ASN A 269 -2.40 5.74 -11.45
N ASN A 270 -2.21 4.80 -10.53
CA ASN A 270 -3.06 3.63 -10.40
C ASN A 270 -4.12 3.80 -9.30
N SER A 271 -5.31 3.22 -9.50
CA SER A 271 -6.44 3.25 -8.56
C SER A 271 -6.94 1.84 -8.30
N PHE A 272 -6.60 1.25 -7.14
CA PHE A 272 -6.95 -0.13 -6.78
C PHE A 272 -7.80 -0.19 -5.51
N PHE A 273 -8.98 -0.79 -5.63
CA PHE A 273 -9.95 -0.89 -4.54
C PHE A 273 -10.46 -2.32 -4.43
N GLY A 274 -10.10 -3.02 -3.35
CA GLY A 274 -10.44 -4.41 -3.10
C GLY A 274 -9.24 -5.22 -2.62
N SER A 275 -9.48 -6.36 -1.97
CA SER A 275 -8.41 -7.27 -1.56
C SER A 275 -7.67 -7.80 -2.79
N SER A 276 -6.35 -7.66 -2.83
CA SER A 276 -5.48 -8.07 -3.94
C SER A 276 -5.81 -7.44 -5.31
N ALA A 277 -6.56 -6.33 -5.33
CA ALA A 277 -6.75 -5.55 -6.55
C ALA A 277 -5.39 -4.98 -7.01
N GLY A 278 -5.02 -5.21 -8.28
CA GLY A 278 -3.73 -4.76 -8.79
C GLY A 278 -2.52 -5.32 -8.04
N LEU A 279 -2.60 -6.52 -7.46
CA LEU A 279 -1.55 -7.10 -6.60
C LEU A 279 -0.14 -6.96 -7.20
N VAL A 280 0.03 -7.23 -8.49
CA VAL A 280 1.29 -7.05 -9.23
C VAL A 280 1.05 -6.06 -10.37
N ALA A 281 1.36 -4.79 -10.15
CA ALA A 281 0.96 -3.73 -11.07
C ALA A 281 2.07 -2.72 -11.37
N ASN A 282 3.07 -3.10 -12.18
CA ASN A 282 4.14 -2.18 -12.60
C ASN A 282 3.72 -1.24 -13.74
N GLY A 283 2.52 -1.42 -14.32
CA GLY A 283 1.96 -0.53 -15.32
C GLY A 283 1.42 0.77 -14.72
N ASN A 284 1.17 1.75 -15.59
CA ASN A 284 0.65 3.07 -15.22
C ASN A 284 -0.81 3.25 -15.65
N ARG A 285 -1.53 4.16 -14.98
CA ARG A 285 -2.89 4.58 -15.35
C ARG A 285 -3.90 3.43 -15.39
N ASN A 286 -3.79 2.50 -14.44
CA ASN A 286 -4.72 1.39 -14.32
C ASN A 286 -5.74 1.64 -13.20
N SER A 287 -6.99 1.22 -13.43
CA SER A 287 -8.09 1.25 -12.47
C SER A 287 -8.59 -0.17 -12.25
N ALA A 288 -8.60 -0.64 -11.00
CA ALA A 288 -9.09 -1.97 -10.64
C ALA A 288 -9.96 -1.94 -9.38
N PHE A 289 -11.23 -2.30 -9.51
CA PHE A 289 -12.22 -2.22 -8.45
C PHE A 289 -12.91 -3.57 -8.26
N GLY A 290 -12.64 -4.25 -7.15
CA GLY A 290 -13.14 -5.59 -6.84
C GLY A 290 -12.04 -6.47 -6.22
N VAL A 291 -12.44 -7.56 -5.56
CA VAL A 291 -11.48 -8.56 -5.06
C VAL A 291 -10.73 -9.16 -6.25
N SER A 292 -9.40 -9.13 -6.21
CA SER A 292 -8.50 -9.65 -7.27
C SER A 292 -8.72 -9.05 -8.67
N ALA A 293 -9.45 -7.93 -8.79
CA ALA A 293 -9.59 -7.23 -10.05
C ALA A 293 -8.20 -6.81 -10.56
N GLY A 294 -7.87 -7.15 -11.81
CA GLY A 294 -6.57 -6.85 -12.39
C GLY A 294 -5.38 -7.33 -11.57
N ARG A 295 -5.46 -8.52 -10.95
CA ARG A 295 -4.40 -9.03 -10.06
C ARG A 295 -2.99 -8.90 -10.65
N PHE A 296 -2.85 -9.11 -11.95
CA PHE A 296 -1.65 -8.78 -12.72
C PHE A 296 -2.00 -7.63 -13.65
N LEU A 297 -1.25 -6.51 -13.60
CA LEU A 297 -1.48 -5.28 -14.39
C LEU A 297 -0.13 -4.65 -14.78
N LEU A 298 0.65 -5.34 -15.62
CA LEU A 298 1.92 -4.79 -16.13
C LEU A 298 1.71 -3.85 -17.33
N GLY A 299 0.58 -3.98 -18.05
CA GLY A 299 0.17 -3.06 -19.10
C GLY A 299 -0.40 -1.73 -18.57
N THR A 300 -0.71 -0.79 -19.47
CA THR A 300 -1.21 0.55 -19.10
C THR A 300 -2.65 0.78 -19.52
N ASP A 301 -3.29 1.79 -18.90
CA ASP A 301 -4.59 2.32 -19.34
C ASP A 301 -5.73 1.27 -19.30
N ASN A 302 -5.68 0.35 -18.33
CA ASN A 302 -6.73 -0.65 -18.12
C ASN A 302 -7.76 -0.20 -17.08
N SER A 303 -9.02 -0.58 -17.27
CA SER A 303 -10.16 -0.25 -16.41
C SER A 303 -10.97 -1.51 -16.10
N PHE A 304 -10.79 -2.10 -14.91
CA PHE A 304 -11.40 -3.35 -14.50
C PHE A 304 -12.31 -3.16 -13.27
N PHE A 305 -13.57 -3.56 -13.39
CA PHE A 305 -14.58 -3.38 -12.35
C PHE A 305 -15.36 -4.68 -12.16
N GLY A 306 -15.29 -5.28 -10.97
CA GLY A 306 -15.87 -6.57 -10.63
C GLY A 306 -14.85 -7.51 -10.00
N ALA A 307 -15.31 -8.45 -9.16
CA ALA A 307 -14.44 -9.49 -8.61
C ALA A 307 -13.81 -10.30 -9.76
N ASP A 308 -12.49 -10.51 -9.71
CA ASP A 308 -11.70 -11.25 -10.70
C ASP A 308 -11.80 -10.72 -12.16
N ALA A 309 -12.28 -9.49 -12.35
CA ALA A 309 -12.26 -8.84 -13.67
C ALA A 309 -10.81 -8.66 -14.15
N GLY A 310 -10.49 -9.20 -15.33
CA GLY A 310 -9.13 -9.15 -15.89
C GLY A 310 -8.04 -9.80 -15.03
N VAL A 311 -8.39 -10.77 -14.17
CA VAL A 311 -7.46 -11.34 -13.16
C VAL A 311 -6.15 -11.89 -13.76
N GLN A 312 -6.14 -12.37 -15.01
CA GLN A 312 -4.94 -12.87 -15.69
C GLN A 312 -4.29 -11.88 -16.69
N THR A 313 -4.77 -10.63 -16.80
CA THR A 313 -4.32 -9.68 -17.84
C THR A 313 -2.94 -9.11 -17.56
N ASN A 314 -1.91 -9.83 -17.98
CA ASN A 314 -0.54 -9.50 -17.62
C ASN A 314 -0.02 -8.23 -18.31
N ILE A 315 0.05 -8.22 -19.65
CA ILE A 315 0.74 -7.15 -20.42
C ILE A 315 -0.22 -6.33 -21.31
N GLY A 316 -1.47 -6.77 -21.42
CA GLY A 316 -2.49 -6.10 -22.24
C GLY A 316 -2.74 -4.66 -21.78
N SER A 317 -2.94 -3.75 -22.74
CA SER A 317 -3.19 -2.32 -22.48
C SER A 317 -4.51 -1.86 -23.10
N ASN A 318 -5.05 -0.75 -22.60
CA ASN A 318 -6.30 -0.15 -23.10
C ASN A 318 -7.51 -1.10 -23.03
N ASN A 319 -7.60 -1.97 -22.02
CA ASN A 319 -8.75 -2.85 -21.85
C ASN A 319 -9.76 -2.29 -20.85
N SER A 320 -11.05 -2.50 -21.11
CA SER A 320 -12.18 -2.03 -20.31
C SER A 320 -13.10 -3.19 -19.96
N PHE A 321 -12.99 -3.74 -18.75
CA PHE A 321 -13.74 -4.93 -18.31
C PHE A 321 -14.66 -4.60 -17.13
N PHE A 322 -15.96 -4.85 -17.28
CA PHE A 322 -16.98 -4.48 -16.32
C PHE A 322 -17.89 -5.69 -16.04
N GLY A 323 -17.75 -6.29 -14.86
CA GLY A 323 -18.50 -7.45 -14.40
C GLY A 323 -17.61 -8.46 -13.68
N ALA A 324 -18.19 -9.24 -12.76
CA ALA A 324 -17.46 -10.33 -12.11
C ALA A 324 -16.94 -11.34 -13.15
N ASN A 325 -15.68 -11.77 -13.04
CA ASN A 325 -14.96 -12.63 -13.99
C ASN A 325 -14.91 -12.11 -15.44
N SER A 326 -15.21 -10.84 -15.69
CA SER A 326 -15.16 -10.26 -17.03
C SER A 326 -13.72 -10.30 -17.55
N GLY A 327 -13.49 -11.00 -18.67
CA GLY A 327 -12.16 -11.05 -19.29
C GLY A 327 -11.10 -11.78 -18.47
N ALA A 328 -11.50 -12.66 -17.54
CA ALA A 328 -10.58 -13.36 -16.64
C ALA A 328 -9.48 -14.15 -17.37
N ALA A 329 -9.74 -14.63 -18.60
CA ALA A 329 -8.80 -15.38 -19.43
C ALA A 329 -7.95 -14.52 -20.39
N ASN A 330 -8.15 -13.19 -20.43
CA ASN A 330 -7.31 -12.31 -21.26
C ASN A 330 -5.93 -12.19 -20.62
N THR A 331 -4.86 -12.57 -21.34
CA THR A 331 -3.48 -12.48 -20.83
C THR A 331 -2.62 -11.41 -21.53
N PHE A 332 -2.79 -11.26 -22.85
CA PHE A 332 -2.00 -10.35 -23.70
C PHE A 332 -2.85 -9.39 -24.54
N GLY A 333 -4.14 -9.67 -24.71
CA GLY A 333 -5.03 -8.88 -25.56
C GLY A 333 -5.14 -7.42 -25.10
N SER A 334 -5.28 -6.52 -26.06
CA SER A 334 -5.28 -5.06 -25.87
C SER A 334 -6.41 -4.41 -26.66
N ASN A 335 -6.87 -3.23 -26.22
CA ASN A 335 -7.97 -2.51 -26.86
C ASN A 335 -9.30 -3.29 -26.87
N ASN A 336 -9.59 -4.07 -25.82
CA ASN A 336 -10.82 -4.86 -25.71
C ASN A 336 -11.80 -4.24 -24.72
N THR A 337 -13.11 -4.38 -25.00
CA THR A 337 -14.19 -3.92 -24.12
C THR A 337 -15.11 -5.07 -23.77
N LEU A 338 -15.22 -5.42 -22.50
CA LEU A 338 -16.07 -6.51 -22.05
C LEU A 338 -17.04 -5.99 -20.98
N LEU A 339 -18.33 -6.13 -21.22
CA LEU A 339 -19.40 -5.61 -20.37
C LEU A 339 -20.39 -6.71 -20.02
N GLY A 340 -20.34 -7.19 -18.79
CA GLY A 340 -21.20 -8.24 -18.26
C GLY A 340 -20.42 -9.19 -17.33
N ALA A 341 -21.13 -9.85 -16.42
CA ALA A 341 -20.51 -10.92 -15.64
C ALA A 341 -20.16 -12.12 -16.53
N ASN A 342 -19.01 -12.74 -16.30
CA ASN A 342 -18.53 -13.92 -17.01
C ASN A 342 -18.43 -13.74 -18.53
N THR A 343 -18.16 -12.54 -19.04
CA THR A 343 -17.83 -12.35 -20.46
C THR A 343 -16.49 -13.01 -20.79
N VAL A 344 -16.42 -13.68 -21.93
CA VAL A 344 -15.27 -14.48 -22.35
C VAL A 344 -14.58 -13.87 -23.56
N ILE A 345 -13.25 -13.86 -23.52
CA ILE A 345 -12.41 -13.61 -24.70
C ILE A 345 -11.97 -14.97 -25.26
N GLY A 346 -12.28 -15.25 -26.53
CA GLY A 346 -12.08 -16.57 -27.12
C GLY A 346 -10.61 -16.92 -27.39
N SER A 347 -9.74 -15.92 -27.41
CA SER A 347 -8.28 -16.08 -27.43
C SER A 347 -7.63 -15.03 -26.53
N SER A 348 -6.51 -15.37 -25.93
CA SER A 348 -5.87 -14.52 -24.90
C SER A 348 -5.14 -13.29 -25.47
N ASN A 349 -5.07 -13.16 -26.81
CA ASN A 349 -4.37 -12.10 -27.54
C ASN A 349 -5.27 -11.30 -28.49
N LEU A 350 -6.61 -11.40 -28.38
CA LEU A 350 -7.50 -10.63 -29.24
C LEU A 350 -7.32 -9.12 -29.05
N THR A 351 -7.62 -8.37 -30.10
CA THR A 351 -7.55 -6.92 -30.12
C THR A 351 -8.79 -6.32 -30.75
N PHE A 352 -9.22 -5.15 -30.28
CA PHE A 352 -10.45 -4.50 -30.77
C PHE A 352 -11.68 -5.42 -30.66
N ALA A 353 -11.70 -6.30 -29.66
CA ALA A 353 -12.77 -7.25 -29.42
C ALA A 353 -13.72 -6.68 -28.36
N THR A 354 -15.02 -6.66 -28.67
CA THR A 354 -16.05 -6.19 -27.75
C THR A 354 -17.05 -7.31 -27.45
N ALA A 355 -17.36 -7.56 -26.18
CA ALA A 355 -18.45 -8.45 -25.76
C ALA A 355 -19.39 -7.72 -24.82
N VAL A 356 -20.70 -7.77 -25.08
CA VAL A 356 -21.72 -7.11 -24.27
C VAL A 356 -22.81 -8.12 -23.89
N GLY A 357 -23.06 -8.27 -22.60
CA GLY A 357 -24.02 -9.21 -22.02
C GLY A 357 -23.34 -10.21 -21.09
N ALA A 358 -24.03 -10.61 -20.01
CA ALA A 358 -23.52 -11.63 -19.12
C ALA A 358 -23.35 -12.97 -19.87
N GLY A 359 -22.16 -13.57 -19.77
CA GLY A 359 -21.82 -14.78 -20.52
C GLY A 359 -21.57 -14.58 -22.03
N ALA A 360 -21.49 -13.34 -22.52
CA ALA A 360 -21.16 -13.08 -23.92
C ALA A 360 -19.71 -13.47 -24.24
N THR A 361 -19.47 -14.02 -25.43
CA THR A 361 -18.15 -14.45 -25.88
C THR A 361 -17.78 -13.76 -27.18
N VAL A 362 -16.62 -13.11 -27.21
CA VAL A 362 -16.03 -12.56 -28.45
C VAL A 362 -14.84 -13.41 -28.87
N ALA A 363 -14.90 -13.97 -30.08
CA ALA A 363 -13.95 -14.99 -30.53
C ALA A 363 -12.85 -14.44 -31.46
N THR A 364 -13.05 -13.27 -32.06
CA THR A 364 -12.17 -12.70 -33.09
C THR A 364 -11.86 -11.24 -32.83
N SER A 365 -10.67 -10.80 -33.24
CA SER A 365 -10.30 -9.38 -33.23
C SER A 365 -11.22 -8.56 -34.12
N SER A 366 -11.37 -7.28 -33.82
CA SER A 366 -12.17 -6.32 -34.61
C SER A 366 -13.64 -6.72 -34.77
N THR A 367 -14.23 -7.37 -33.76
CA THR A 367 -15.64 -7.79 -33.76
C THR A 367 -16.35 -7.44 -32.46
N ILE A 368 -17.68 -7.35 -32.55
CA ILE A 368 -18.57 -7.10 -31.42
C ILE A 368 -19.52 -8.29 -31.28
N ALA A 369 -19.54 -8.93 -30.11
CA ALA A 369 -20.51 -9.94 -29.72
C ALA A 369 -21.57 -9.32 -28.79
N LEU A 370 -22.84 -9.44 -29.16
CA LEU A 370 -23.98 -8.95 -28.37
C LEU A 370 -24.80 -10.14 -27.88
N GLY A 371 -24.71 -10.43 -26.59
CA GLY A 371 -25.34 -11.60 -25.96
C GLY A 371 -24.50 -12.88 -26.04
N ARG A 372 -25.07 -13.96 -25.54
CA ARG A 372 -24.50 -15.31 -25.48
C ARG A 372 -24.47 -15.95 -26.86
N GLY A 373 -23.38 -16.67 -27.15
CA GLY A 373 -23.16 -17.36 -28.42
C GLY A 373 -24.05 -18.60 -28.63
N ASP A 374 -24.83 -19.01 -27.63
CA ASP A 374 -25.80 -20.10 -27.72
C ASP A 374 -27.14 -19.66 -28.37
N GLY A 375 -27.28 -18.37 -28.71
CA GLY A 375 -28.50 -17.82 -29.32
C GLY A 375 -29.64 -17.62 -28.33
N SER A 376 -29.39 -17.74 -27.02
CA SER A 376 -30.42 -17.58 -25.99
C SER A 376 -30.90 -16.14 -25.82
N ASP A 377 -30.18 -15.15 -26.35
CA ASP A 377 -30.45 -13.74 -26.16
C ASP A 377 -31.07 -13.09 -27.40
N THR A 378 -32.01 -12.16 -27.18
CA THR A 378 -32.60 -11.34 -28.24
C THR A 378 -32.08 -9.90 -28.15
N VAL A 379 -31.44 -9.41 -29.21
CA VAL A 379 -31.06 -7.99 -29.33
C VAL A 379 -32.24 -7.22 -29.90
N ARG A 380 -32.79 -6.27 -29.11
CA ARG A 380 -33.92 -5.42 -29.54
C ARG A 380 -33.49 -3.96 -29.62
N ILE A 381 -33.61 -3.36 -30.80
CA ILE A 381 -33.28 -1.96 -31.07
C ILE A 381 -34.58 -1.18 -31.20
N PHE A 382 -34.82 -0.23 -30.30
CA PHE A 382 -35.96 0.67 -30.40
C PHE A 382 -35.64 1.76 -31.42
N GLY A 383 -36.30 1.72 -32.59
CA GLY A 383 -36.09 2.67 -33.68
C GLY A 383 -35.55 2.03 -34.95
N GLY A 384 -34.95 2.85 -35.82
CA GLY A 384 -34.32 2.38 -37.06
C GLY A 384 -32.91 1.86 -36.82
N LEU A 385 -32.59 0.69 -37.36
CA LEU A 385 -31.22 0.19 -37.49
C LEU A 385 -30.72 0.52 -38.90
N ILE A 386 -29.78 1.47 -39.00
CA ILE A 386 -29.12 1.83 -40.25
C ILE A 386 -27.83 1.01 -40.34
N LEU A 387 -27.70 0.21 -41.39
CA LEU A 387 -26.51 -0.58 -41.69
C LEU A 387 -25.83 0.06 -42.90
N GLY A 388 -24.49 0.16 -42.86
CA GLY A 388 -23.70 0.59 -44.01
C GLY A 388 -23.56 -0.55 -45.02
N THR A 389 -22.32 -0.86 -45.38
CA THR A 389 -22.04 -2.03 -46.23
C THR A 389 -22.13 -3.31 -45.42
N LEU A 390 -23.07 -4.18 -45.77
CA LEU A 390 -23.05 -5.58 -45.35
C LEU A 390 -21.99 -6.30 -46.20
N GLY A 391 -20.96 -6.86 -45.56
CA GLY A 391 -19.91 -7.60 -46.26
C GLY A 391 -20.49 -8.76 -47.08
N ALA A 392 -20.03 -8.90 -48.32
CA ALA A 392 -20.50 -9.92 -49.27
C ALA A 392 -19.96 -11.31 -48.91
N GLY A 393 -20.52 -11.91 -47.86
CA GLY A 393 -20.37 -13.33 -47.54
C GLY A 393 -21.57 -14.13 -48.06
N GLY A 394 -21.81 -14.11 -49.38
CA GLY A 394 -22.86 -14.91 -50.04
C GLY A 394 -24.15 -14.16 -50.40
N THR A 395 -24.96 -14.81 -51.24
CA THR A 395 -26.24 -14.32 -51.79
C THR A 395 -27.39 -14.37 -50.79
N THR A 396 -27.15 -14.24 -49.49
CA THR A 396 -28.20 -14.39 -48.48
C THR A 396 -28.84 -13.03 -48.18
N PRO A 397 -30.00 -12.69 -48.79
CA PRO A 397 -30.68 -11.46 -48.45
C PRO A 397 -31.08 -11.50 -46.97
N LEU A 398 -30.99 -10.34 -46.32
CA LEU A 398 -31.50 -10.13 -44.97
C LEU A 398 -32.90 -9.51 -45.06
N CYS A 399 -33.85 -10.09 -44.32
CA CYS A 399 -35.25 -9.70 -44.29
C CYS A 399 -35.61 -9.22 -42.88
N ARG A 400 -36.57 -8.29 -42.78
CA ARG A 400 -37.19 -7.93 -41.50
C ARG A 400 -38.41 -8.83 -41.25
N THR A 401 -38.44 -9.55 -40.13
CA THR A 401 -39.60 -10.38 -39.73
C THR A 401 -40.79 -9.51 -39.34
N ALA A 402 -41.99 -10.11 -39.25
CA ALA A 402 -43.18 -9.43 -38.74
C ALA A 402 -43.02 -8.94 -37.28
N ALA A 403 -42.10 -9.55 -36.52
CA ALA A 403 -41.72 -9.13 -35.17
C ALA A 403 -40.64 -8.02 -35.15
N GLY A 404 -40.22 -7.51 -36.32
CA GLY A 404 -39.22 -6.43 -36.42
C GLY A 404 -37.77 -6.89 -36.27
N GLN A 405 -37.49 -8.19 -36.34
CA GLN A 405 -36.13 -8.75 -36.23
C GLN A 405 -35.47 -8.83 -37.61
N ILE A 406 -34.15 -8.65 -37.70
CA ILE A 406 -33.39 -8.95 -38.92
C ILE A 406 -33.06 -10.43 -38.93
N ALA A 407 -33.44 -11.15 -39.99
CA ALA A 407 -33.16 -12.56 -40.17
C ALA A 407 -32.62 -12.82 -41.58
N VAL A 408 -31.96 -13.96 -41.77
CA VAL A 408 -31.69 -14.50 -43.11
C VAL A 408 -33.05 -14.71 -43.78
N CYS A 409 -33.21 -14.31 -45.04
CA CYS A 409 -34.42 -14.59 -45.81
C CYS A 409 -34.50 -16.11 -46.12
N ALA A 410 -34.70 -16.94 -45.10
CA ALA A 410 -34.97 -18.36 -45.25
C ALA A 410 -36.42 -18.52 -45.69
N ALA A 411 -36.68 -18.52 -47.00
CA ALA A 411 -37.93 -18.90 -47.66
C ALA A 411 -39.25 -18.34 -47.07
N ALA A 412 -39.18 -17.33 -46.20
CA ALA A 412 -40.30 -16.76 -45.46
C ALA A 412 -40.79 -15.48 -46.13
N VAL A 413 -40.68 -15.42 -47.44
CA VAL A 413 -41.64 -14.75 -48.30
C VAL A 413 -41.64 -15.61 -49.55
N VAL A 414 -42.70 -16.39 -49.78
CA VAL A 414 -43.12 -16.62 -51.16
C VAL A 414 -43.34 -15.20 -51.67
N ALA A 415 -42.30 -14.60 -52.25
CA ALA A 415 -42.48 -13.57 -53.24
C ALA A 415 -43.36 -14.31 -54.24
N ARG A 416 -44.70 -14.12 -54.14
CA ARG A 416 -45.64 -14.68 -55.09
C ARG A 416 -45.01 -14.36 -56.40
N ASP A 417 -44.53 -15.39 -57.10
CA ASP A 417 -43.83 -15.17 -58.34
C ASP A 417 -44.84 -14.43 -59.19
N ARG A 418 -44.64 -13.13 -59.36
CA ARG A 418 -45.60 -12.28 -60.07
C ARG A 418 -45.43 -12.53 -61.56
N ARG A 419 -44.40 -13.25 -62.01
CA ARG A 419 -44.19 -13.60 -63.42
C ARG A 419 -45.40 -14.32 -64.03
N PRO A 420 -45.99 -15.38 -63.43
CA PRO A 420 -47.22 -15.97 -63.94
C PRO A 420 -48.44 -15.03 -63.88
N ALA A 421 -48.58 -14.22 -62.83
CA ALA A 421 -49.70 -13.28 -62.72
C ALA A 421 -49.60 -12.12 -63.74
N VAL A 422 -48.40 -11.64 -64.01
CA VAL A 422 -48.09 -10.59 -65.00
C VAL A 422 -48.19 -11.15 -66.42
N ALA A 423 -47.78 -12.40 -66.65
CA ALA A 423 -47.95 -13.08 -67.92
C ALA A 423 -49.44 -13.30 -68.27
N GLU A 424 -50.27 -13.67 -67.28
CA GLU A 424 -51.72 -13.79 -67.46
C GLU A 424 -52.38 -12.42 -67.69
N LEU A 425 -51.94 -11.36 -67.00
CA LEU A 425 -52.40 -9.99 -67.26
C LEU A 425 -52.01 -9.49 -68.65
N ALA A 426 -50.79 -9.80 -69.12
CA ALA A 426 -50.35 -9.47 -70.47
C ALA A 426 -51.19 -10.19 -71.53
N ARG A 427 -51.42 -11.51 -71.35
CA ARG A 427 -52.28 -12.30 -72.26
C ARG A 427 -53.70 -11.75 -72.33
N ARG A 428 -54.29 -11.36 -71.19
CA ARG A 428 -55.62 -10.72 -71.15
C ARG A 428 -55.63 -9.35 -71.83
N ALA A 429 -54.54 -8.58 -71.74
CA ALA A 429 -54.45 -7.29 -72.42
C ALA A 429 -54.38 -7.45 -73.95
N ASP A 430 -53.65 -8.45 -74.43
CA ASP A 430 -53.57 -8.76 -75.87
C ASP A 430 -54.91 -9.28 -76.41
N GLU A 431 -55.58 -10.19 -75.67
CA GLU A 431 -56.93 -10.65 -76.01
C GLU A 431 -57.95 -9.49 -76.04
N GLN A 432 -57.83 -8.52 -75.14
CA GLN A 432 -58.68 -7.32 -75.17
C GLN A 432 -58.39 -6.42 -76.37
N ARG A 433 -57.12 -6.25 -76.77
CA ARG A 433 -56.74 -5.47 -77.96
C ARG A 433 -57.35 -6.05 -79.22
N GLU A 434 -57.29 -7.36 -79.43
CA GLU A 434 -57.89 -8.02 -80.59
C GLU A 434 -59.42 -7.83 -80.65
N ARG A 435 -60.10 -7.93 -79.49
CA ARG A 435 -61.56 -7.70 -79.42
C ARG A 435 -61.94 -6.26 -79.75
N ILE A 436 -61.12 -5.29 -79.34
CA ILE A 436 -61.33 -3.87 -79.68
C ILE A 436 -61.16 -3.66 -81.18
N GLU A 437 -60.10 -4.21 -81.79
CA GLU A 437 -59.90 -4.09 -83.25
C GLU A 437 -61.05 -4.72 -84.05
N GLU A 438 -61.61 -5.85 -83.60
CA GLU A 438 -62.77 -6.45 -84.25
C GLU A 438 -64.03 -5.58 -84.11
N GLN A 439 -64.26 -5.00 -82.93
CA GLN A 439 -65.36 -4.06 -82.70
C GLN A 439 -65.23 -2.82 -83.59
N GLU A 440 -64.03 -2.26 -83.74
CA GLU A 440 -63.78 -1.13 -84.63
C GLU A 440 -64.06 -1.46 -86.10
N ARG A 441 -63.68 -2.67 -86.56
CA ARG A 441 -64.01 -3.11 -87.93
C ARG A 441 -65.51 -3.23 -88.16
N ARG A 442 -66.25 -3.79 -87.19
CA ARG A 442 -67.72 -3.90 -87.25
C ARG A 442 -68.37 -2.52 -87.26
N LEU A 443 -67.88 -1.60 -86.42
CA LEU A 443 -68.39 -0.23 -86.37
C LEU A 443 -68.20 0.49 -87.71
N ARG A 444 -66.99 0.41 -88.30
CA ARG A 444 -66.73 0.99 -89.64
C ARG A 444 -67.60 0.39 -90.73
N ALA A 445 -67.87 -0.91 -90.67
CA ALA A 445 -68.79 -1.57 -91.61
C ALA A 445 -70.24 -1.07 -91.44
N GLN A 446 -70.70 -0.89 -90.20
CA GLN A 446 -72.02 -0.32 -89.90
C GLN A 446 -72.12 1.14 -90.35
N GLU A 447 -71.10 1.96 -90.11
CA GLU A 447 -71.03 3.34 -90.61
C GLU A 447 -71.09 3.39 -92.14
N ALA A 448 -70.36 2.50 -92.84
CA ALA A 448 -70.40 2.43 -94.29
C ALA A 448 -71.79 2.02 -94.83
N GLN A 449 -72.47 1.10 -94.15
CA GLN A 449 -73.84 0.71 -94.49
C GLN A 449 -74.83 1.85 -94.23
N LEU A 450 -74.66 2.59 -93.13
CA LEU A 450 -75.51 3.73 -92.80
C LEU A 450 -75.32 4.87 -93.81
N GLU A 451 -74.08 5.16 -94.23
CA GLU A 451 -73.78 6.12 -95.30
C GLU A 451 -74.37 5.70 -96.65
N ALA A 452 -74.28 4.41 -97.00
CA ALA A 452 -74.90 3.88 -98.21
C ALA A 452 -76.44 4.01 -98.17
N LEU A 453 -77.06 3.69 -97.02
CA LEU A 453 -78.50 3.83 -96.82
C LEU A 453 -78.92 5.30 -96.86
N LYS A 454 -78.15 6.19 -96.23
CA LYS A 454 -78.36 7.64 -96.28
C LYS A 454 -78.33 8.16 -97.72
N LYS A 455 -77.37 7.74 -98.55
CA LYS A 455 -77.33 8.12 -99.97
C LYS A 455 -78.56 7.67 -100.76
N ILE A 456 -79.09 6.48 -100.49
CA ILE A 456 -80.31 5.98 -101.14
C ILE A 456 -81.53 6.79 -100.69
N VAL A 457 -81.69 6.98 -99.37
CA VAL A 457 -82.82 7.73 -98.80
C VAL A 457 -82.82 9.19 -99.27
N CYS A 458 -81.66 9.84 -99.33
CA CYS A 458 -81.55 11.22 -99.81
C CYS A 458 -81.74 11.36 -101.33
N ALA A 459 -81.63 10.28 -102.11
CA ALA A 459 -81.92 10.29 -103.54
C ALA A 459 -83.42 10.17 -103.84
N ASP A 460 -84.18 9.47 -102.99
CA ASP A 460 -85.62 9.23 -103.16
C ASP A 460 -86.49 10.26 -102.41
N HIS A 461 -85.98 10.81 -101.30
CA HIS A 461 -86.66 11.80 -100.45
C HIS A 461 -85.69 12.91 -100.00
N PRO A 462 -85.49 13.97 -100.81
CA PRO A 462 -84.54 15.05 -100.49
C PRO A 462 -84.95 15.92 -99.30
N GLU A 463 -86.21 15.84 -98.86
CA GLU A 463 -86.79 16.60 -97.75
C GLU A 463 -86.51 15.98 -96.36
N ALA A 464 -85.91 14.78 -96.29
CA ALA A 464 -85.77 14.02 -95.05
C ALA A 464 -84.71 14.60 -94.10
N GLU A 465 -85.02 14.69 -92.79
CA GLU A 465 -84.19 15.31 -91.75
C GLU A 465 -82.75 14.72 -91.66
N VAL A 466 -82.58 13.43 -92.01
CA VAL A 466 -81.27 12.74 -92.02
C VAL A 466 -80.33 13.24 -93.12
N CYS A 467 -80.87 13.92 -94.14
CA CYS A 467 -80.16 14.48 -95.29
C CYS A 467 -79.68 15.92 -95.09
N GLU A 468 -80.08 16.57 -93.99
CA GLU A 468 -79.53 17.87 -93.60
C GLU A 468 -78.09 17.69 -93.10
N ASN A 469 -77.13 18.21 -93.87
CA ASN A 469 -75.77 18.39 -93.39
C ASN A 469 -75.77 19.48 -92.30
N ARG A 470 -75.98 19.10 -91.03
CA ARG A 470 -75.57 19.96 -89.91
C ARG A 470 -74.04 20.05 -89.93
N ARG A 471 -73.56 21.17 -90.48
CA ARG A 471 -72.18 21.66 -90.36
C ARG A 471 -71.80 21.88 -88.90
#